data_AF-A0A8J6Q4S7-F1
#
_entry.id   AF-A0A8J6Q4S7-F1
#
_cell.length_a   1.000
_cell.length_b   1.000
_cell.length_c   1.000
_cell.angle_alpha   90.00
_cell.angle_beta   90.00
_cell.angle_gamma   90.00
#
_symmetry.space_group_name_H-M   'P 1'
#
loop_
_entity.id
_entity.type
_entity.pdbx_description
1 polymer ?
#
loop_
_entity_poly.entity_id
_entity_poly.type
_entity_poly.pdbx_seq_one_letter_code
_entity_poly.pdbx_strand_id
1 'polypeptide(L)'
;MTHGNDLEVLVQGIYRPSLFYIPNNIFPDLTPEQEKEFNDYRVINAVGVLKANGDTTYANKCSPTVELLSKPTQLENNVYQLQKLRDELSKETFDYLLGEYQKHILTCKYVYDWLLNNTNEAINEVTKEELSLFKLQLDWISSHIDKVQAVFCLDRKQTEETPEELTELPNSVFNNKAYNNILKKENLSKDKPTKVKKSKKANLPSEQDVDAYLLEAVFQVKLK
;
A
#
# COMPACT_ATOMS: atom_id res chain seq x y z
N MET A 1 -9.42 1.55 -15.93
CA MET A 1 -8.58 1.99 -14.79
C MET A 1 -7.46 0.97 -14.65
N THR A 2 -6.22 1.40 -14.50
CA THR A 2 -5.07 0.50 -14.37
C THR A 2 -4.87 0.12 -12.92
N HIS A 3 -5.33 -1.07 -12.54
CA HIS A 3 -5.22 -1.62 -11.18
C HIS A 3 -3.77 -1.83 -10.68
N GLY A 4 -2.76 -1.63 -11.53
CA GLY A 4 -1.35 -1.80 -11.17
C GLY A 4 -0.90 -0.84 -10.05
N ASN A 5 -1.57 0.31 -9.95
CA ASN A 5 -1.33 1.30 -8.92
C ASN A 5 -1.97 0.92 -7.56
N ASP A 6 -2.95 0.02 -7.55
CA ASP A 6 -3.75 -0.27 -6.35
C ASP A 6 -2.91 -1.03 -5.32
N LEU A 7 -2.14 -2.04 -5.74
CA LEU A 7 -1.22 -2.77 -4.85
C LEU A 7 -0.11 -1.85 -4.32
N GLU A 8 0.42 -0.96 -5.17
CA GLU A 8 1.46 -0.03 -4.75
C GLU A 8 0.96 0.94 -3.66
N VAL A 9 -0.24 1.49 -3.83
CA VAL A 9 -0.88 2.37 -2.83
C VAL A 9 -1.13 1.62 -1.52
N LEU A 10 -1.66 0.39 -1.60
CA LEU A 10 -1.85 -0.46 -0.43
C LEU A 10 -0.53 -0.70 0.30
N VAL A 11 0.52 -1.10 -0.42
CA VAL A 11 1.84 -1.40 0.13
C VAL A 11 2.47 -0.14 0.74
N GLN A 12 2.33 1.03 0.11
CA GLN A 12 2.74 2.32 0.68
C GLN A 12 2.06 2.60 2.03
N GLY A 13 0.77 2.28 2.18
CA GLY A 13 0.06 2.40 3.45
C GLY A 13 0.57 1.45 4.55
N ILE A 14 1.22 0.34 4.19
CA ILE A 14 1.82 -0.59 5.17
C ILE A 14 3.07 0.00 5.80
N TYR A 15 3.95 0.64 5.02
CA TYR A 15 5.24 1.11 5.53
C TYR A 15 5.31 2.62 5.77
N ARG A 16 4.36 3.42 5.29
CA ARG A 16 4.26 4.87 5.59
C ARG A 16 3.09 5.16 6.54
N PRO A 17 3.18 6.17 7.42
CA PRO A 17 4.43 6.65 8.01
C PRO A 17 5.12 5.54 8.83
N SER A 18 6.42 5.67 9.11
CA SER A 18 7.16 4.76 10.01
C SER A 18 8.41 5.38 10.64
N LEU A 19 8.86 4.83 11.77
CA LEU A 19 10.24 5.00 12.24
C LEU A 19 11.14 3.91 11.67
N PHE A 20 12.39 4.27 11.47
CA PHE A 20 13.47 3.35 11.10
C PHE A 20 14.82 3.88 11.59
N TYR A 21 15.83 3.01 11.57
CA TYR A 21 17.23 3.39 11.65
C TYR A 21 18.03 2.41 10.80
N ILE A 22 19.25 2.79 10.44
CA ILE A 22 20.20 1.93 9.74
C ILE A 22 21.35 1.62 10.71
N PRO A 23 21.50 0.39 11.20
CA PRO A 23 22.64 0.03 12.03
C PRO A 23 23.96 0.07 11.24
N ASN A 24 25.07 0.36 11.90
CA ASN A 24 26.40 0.28 11.27
C ASN A 24 26.76 -1.14 10.81
N ASN A 25 26.25 -2.19 11.47
CA ASN A 25 26.56 -3.59 11.19
C ASN A 25 26.08 -4.09 9.81
N ILE A 26 25.22 -3.32 9.11
CA ILE A 26 24.85 -3.57 7.71
C ILE A 26 26.04 -3.30 6.76
N PHE A 27 27.00 -2.49 7.20
CA PHE A 27 28.19 -2.14 6.44
C PHE A 27 29.46 -2.67 7.16
N PRO A 28 29.75 -3.99 7.06
CA PRO A 28 30.84 -4.62 7.82
C PRO A 28 32.24 -4.13 7.42
N ASP A 29 32.38 -3.56 6.22
CA ASP A 29 33.66 -3.17 5.62
C ASP A 29 33.96 -1.65 5.71
N LEU A 30 33.23 -0.89 6.55
CA LEU A 30 33.50 0.54 6.71
C LEU A 30 34.86 0.78 7.36
N THR A 31 35.66 1.68 6.79
CA THR A 31 36.82 2.21 7.50
C THR A 31 36.38 3.15 8.62
N PRO A 32 37.22 3.38 9.65
CA PRO A 32 36.87 4.32 10.74
C PRO A 32 36.52 5.73 10.24
N GLU A 33 37.15 6.20 9.15
CA GLU A 33 36.84 7.49 8.54
C GLU A 33 35.45 7.50 7.90
N GLN A 34 35.07 6.42 7.20
CA GLN A 34 33.76 6.27 6.59
C GLN A 34 32.65 6.10 7.62
N GLU A 35 32.90 5.32 8.68
CA GLU A 35 31.96 5.18 9.79
C GLU A 35 31.72 6.53 10.46
N LYS A 36 32.78 7.32 10.69
CA LYS A 36 32.65 8.67 11.21
C LYS A 36 31.83 9.56 10.28
N GLU A 37 32.14 9.55 8.97
CA GLU A 37 31.39 10.31 7.97
C GLU A 37 29.90 9.94 7.95
N PHE A 38 29.59 8.65 8.01
CA PHE A 38 28.21 8.15 8.01
C PHE A 38 27.46 8.58 9.28
N ASN A 39 28.12 8.58 10.43
CA ASN A 39 27.54 9.11 11.67
C ASN A 39 27.34 10.64 11.59
N ASP A 40 28.32 11.39 11.06
CA ASP A 40 28.26 12.86 10.93
C ASP A 40 27.10 13.29 10.02
N TYR A 41 26.86 12.56 8.92
CA TYR A 41 25.71 12.76 8.03
C TYR A 41 24.42 12.04 8.47
N ARG A 42 24.47 11.31 9.59
CA ARG A 42 23.34 10.56 10.19
C ARG A 42 22.73 9.51 9.26
N VAL A 43 23.57 8.90 8.44
CA VAL A 43 23.21 7.75 7.59
C VAL A 43 22.97 6.52 8.46
N ILE A 44 23.78 6.33 9.50
CA ILE A 44 23.71 5.19 10.42
C ILE A 44 23.44 5.64 11.86
N ASN A 45 22.96 4.70 12.68
CA ASN A 45 22.78 4.84 14.14
C ASN A 45 21.93 6.05 14.55
N ALA A 46 21.04 6.50 13.66
CA ALA A 46 20.15 7.64 13.88
C ALA A 46 18.70 7.27 13.56
N VAL A 47 17.78 7.75 14.38
CA VAL A 47 16.34 7.51 14.19
C VAL A 47 15.80 8.43 13.09
N GLY A 48 15.38 7.81 11.99
CA GLY A 48 14.66 8.41 10.88
C GLY A 48 13.15 8.26 11.02
N VAL A 49 12.42 9.22 10.47
CA VAL A 49 10.96 9.21 10.33
C VAL A 49 10.64 9.29 8.84
N LEU A 50 9.99 8.26 8.32
CA LEU A 50 9.37 8.25 7.01
C LEU A 50 7.94 8.77 7.16
N LYS A 51 7.64 9.90 6.53
CA LYS A 51 6.34 10.56 6.61
C LYS A 51 5.32 9.92 5.69
N ALA A 52 4.05 10.26 5.90
CA ALA A 52 2.94 9.78 5.07
C ALA A 52 3.10 10.14 3.57
N ASN A 53 3.70 11.29 3.27
CA ASN A 53 3.95 11.73 1.88
C ASN A 53 5.20 11.07 1.24
N GLY A 54 5.94 10.25 1.99
CA GLY A 54 7.17 9.61 1.53
C GLY A 54 8.45 10.40 1.80
N ASP A 55 8.36 11.63 2.32
CA ASP A 55 9.54 12.38 2.74
C ASP A 55 10.17 11.75 3.98
N THR A 56 11.48 11.91 4.11
CA THR A 56 12.21 11.47 5.29
C THR A 56 12.71 12.66 6.10
N THR A 57 12.71 12.50 7.42
CA THR A 57 13.33 13.43 8.35
C THR A 57 13.93 12.66 9.52
N TYR A 58 14.57 13.35 10.45
CA TYR A 58 15.12 12.75 11.66
C TYR A 58 14.21 13.03 12.85
N ALA A 59 14.17 12.11 13.82
CA ALA A 59 13.29 12.24 14.99
C ALA A 59 13.52 13.53 15.77
N ASN A 60 14.76 14.03 15.81
CA ASN A 60 15.10 15.29 16.47
C ASN A 60 14.75 16.57 15.66
N LYS A 61 14.25 16.44 14.42
CA LYS A 61 13.85 17.55 13.54
C LYS A 61 12.33 17.63 13.34
N CYS A 62 11.56 16.73 13.94
CA CYS A 62 10.10 16.74 13.90
C CYS A 62 9.50 16.22 15.21
N SER A 63 8.17 16.08 15.28
CA SER A 63 7.51 15.27 16.30
C SER A 63 7.13 13.93 15.67
N PRO A 64 7.91 12.85 15.87
CA PRO A 64 7.59 11.54 15.30
C PRO A 64 6.17 11.12 15.65
N THR A 65 5.78 11.29 16.92
CA THR A 65 4.44 11.01 17.43
C THR A 65 3.35 11.58 16.52
N VAL A 66 3.41 12.87 16.16
CA VAL A 66 2.43 13.51 15.28
C VAL A 66 2.43 12.91 13.88
N GLU A 67 3.60 12.66 13.29
CA GLU A 67 3.72 12.08 11.95
C GLU A 67 3.09 10.68 11.89
N LEU A 68 3.21 9.90 12.96
CA LEU A 68 2.76 8.50 13.06
C LEU A 68 1.29 8.33 13.42
N LEU A 69 0.61 9.35 13.98
CA LEU A 69 -0.80 9.24 14.39
C LEU A 69 -1.75 8.86 13.25
N SER A 70 -1.37 9.12 12.00
CA SER A 70 -2.16 8.75 10.82
C SER A 70 -2.09 7.26 10.48
N LYS A 71 -1.14 6.51 11.05
CA LYS A 71 -0.86 5.12 10.69
C LYS A 71 -2.07 4.18 10.86
N PRO A 72 -2.79 4.18 11.99
CA PRO A 72 -3.94 3.29 12.16
C PRO A 72 -5.04 3.57 11.12
N THR A 73 -5.29 4.84 10.80
CA THR A 73 -6.27 5.24 9.79
C THR A 73 -5.85 4.79 8.38
N GLN A 74 -4.56 4.84 8.04
CA GLN A 74 -4.06 4.34 6.76
C GLN A 74 -4.21 2.82 6.63
N LEU A 75 -3.86 2.09 7.69
CA LEU A 75 -4.04 0.63 7.73
C LEU A 75 -5.52 0.25 7.61
N GLU A 76 -6.42 0.99 8.28
CA GLU A 76 -7.86 0.82 8.13
C GLU A 76 -8.33 1.03 6.68
N ASN A 77 -7.87 2.11 6.06
CA ASN A 77 -8.20 2.42 4.68
C ASN A 77 -7.70 1.32 3.72
N ASN A 78 -6.57 0.68 4.00
CA ASN A 78 -6.13 -0.47 3.21
C ASN A 78 -7.11 -1.65 3.30
N VAL A 79 -7.66 -1.95 4.49
CA VAL A 79 -8.68 -3.00 4.64
C VAL A 79 -9.91 -2.68 3.79
N TYR A 80 -10.39 -1.44 3.86
CA TYR A 80 -11.53 -0.98 3.05
C TYR A 80 -11.25 -1.08 1.54
N GLN A 81 -10.07 -0.67 1.10
CA GLN A 81 -9.67 -0.78 -0.30
C GLN A 81 -9.58 -2.23 -0.77
N LEU A 82 -9.05 -3.14 0.04
CA LEU A 82 -9.03 -4.57 -0.27
C LEU A 82 -10.45 -5.14 -0.41
N GLN A 83 -11.39 -4.73 0.44
CA GLN A 83 -12.79 -5.14 0.31
C GLN A 83 -13.39 -4.66 -1.02
N LYS A 84 -13.14 -3.41 -1.40
CA LYS A 84 -13.58 -2.87 -2.68
C LYS A 84 -12.98 -3.64 -3.87
N LEU A 85 -11.68 -3.94 -3.82
CA LEU A 85 -11.00 -4.71 -4.86
C LEU A 85 -11.52 -6.14 -4.95
N ARG A 86 -11.91 -6.76 -3.83
CA ARG A 86 -12.57 -8.07 -3.81
C ARG A 86 -13.87 -8.08 -4.62
N ASP A 87 -14.63 -7.00 -4.56
CA ASP A 87 -15.91 -6.88 -5.26
C ASP A 87 -15.73 -6.54 -6.76
N GLU A 88 -14.59 -5.95 -7.14
CA GLU A 88 -14.29 -5.51 -8.51
C GLU A 88 -13.49 -6.54 -9.34
N LEU A 89 -12.65 -7.36 -8.70
CA LEU A 89 -11.73 -8.29 -9.35
C LEU A 89 -12.31 -9.71 -9.40
N SER A 90 -11.77 -10.54 -10.30
CA SER A 90 -12.04 -11.97 -10.24
C SER A 90 -11.43 -12.58 -8.97
N LYS A 91 -12.02 -13.69 -8.49
CA LYS A 91 -11.52 -14.38 -7.29
C LYS A 91 -10.03 -14.71 -7.38
N GLU A 92 -9.58 -15.25 -8.50
CA GLU A 92 -8.18 -15.64 -8.69
C GLU A 92 -7.23 -14.43 -8.60
N THR A 93 -7.59 -13.30 -9.23
CA THR A 93 -6.77 -12.08 -9.18
C THR A 93 -6.80 -11.44 -7.80
N PHE A 94 -7.95 -11.44 -7.13
CA PHE A 94 -8.04 -10.94 -5.77
C PHE A 94 -7.22 -11.78 -4.79
N ASP A 95 -7.32 -13.11 -4.87
CA ASP A 95 -6.57 -14.03 -4.01
C ASP A 95 -5.05 -13.84 -4.21
N TYR A 96 -4.59 -13.65 -5.45
CA TYR A 96 -3.20 -13.29 -5.72
C TYR A 96 -2.80 -11.95 -5.10
N LEU A 97 -3.61 -10.90 -5.30
CA LEU A 97 -3.36 -9.56 -4.75
C LEU A 97 -3.29 -9.59 -3.22
N LEU A 98 -4.24 -10.28 -2.58
CA LEU A 98 -4.30 -10.42 -1.14
C LEU A 98 -3.08 -11.18 -0.61
N GLY A 99 -2.67 -12.25 -1.29
CA GLY A 99 -1.45 -12.98 -0.95
C GLY A 99 -0.18 -12.12 -1.03
N GLU A 100 -0.02 -11.34 -2.10
CA GLU A 100 1.10 -10.40 -2.24
C GLU A 100 1.06 -9.32 -1.15
N TYR A 101 -0.12 -8.75 -0.89
CA TYR A 101 -0.30 -7.79 0.18
C TYR A 101 0.12 -8.38 1.54
N GLN A 102 -0.36 -9.59 1.89
CA GLN A 102 0.00 -10.27 3.14
C GLN A 102 1.51 -10.44 3.31
N LYS A 103 2.24 -10.85 2.26
CA LYS A 103 3.70 -10.94 2.30
C LYS A 103 4.32 -9.61 2.73
N HIS A 104 3.87 -8.49 2.15
CA HIS A 104 4.38 -7.17 2.53
C HIS A 104 4.08 -6.80 3.99
N ILE A 105 2.90 -7.12 4.52
CA ILE A 105 2.57 -6.83 5.93
C ILE A 105 3.46 -7.66 6.87
N LEU A 106 3.68 -8.94 6.55
CA LEU A 106 4.52 -9.84 7.34
C LEU A 106 5.99 -9.41 7.30
N THR A 107 6.50 -9.02 6.13
CA THR A 107 7.85 -8.45 6.01
C THR A 107 7.97 -7.18 6.85
N CYS A 108 6.98 -6.28 6.82
CA CYS A 108 7.01 -5.08 7.66
C CYS A 108 6.99 -5.42 9.15
N LYS A 109 6.18 -6.41 9.58
CA LYS A 109 6.19 -6.90 10.97
C LYS A 109 7.56 -7.42 11.37
N TYR A 110 8.20 -8.23 10.53
CA TYR A 110 9.55 -8.73 10.77
C TYR A 110 10.56 -7.59 10.92
N VAL A 111 10.55 -6.62 10.00
CA VAL A 111 11.44 -5.46 10.04
C VAL A 111 11.20 -4.61 11.30
N TYR A 112 9.95 -4.36 11.67
CA TYR A 112 9.63 -3.56 12.86
C TYR A 112 9.99 -4.25 14.17
N ASP A 113 9.80 -5.55 14.25
CA ASP A 113 10.25 -6.36 15.38
C ASP A 113 11.78 -6.37 15.48
N TRP A 114 12.48 -6.55 14.35
CA TRP A 114 13.93 -6.47 14.30
C TRP A 114 14.44 -5.11 14.75
N LEU A 115 13.88 -4.01 14.24
CA LEU A 115 14.24 -2.65 14.63
C LEU A 115 14.07 -2.48 16.13
N LEU A 116 12.90 -2.79 16.68
CA LEU A 116 12.63 -2.64 18.12
C LEU A 116 13.63 -3.43 18.98
N ASN A 117 13.89 -4.69 18.64
CA ASN A 117 14.73 -5.58 19.44
C ASN A 117 16.22 -5.23 19.36
N ASN A 118 16.66 -4.57 18.28
CA ASN A 118 18.06 -4.21 18.07
C ASN A 118 18.35 -2.71 18.31
N THR A 119 17.35 -1.91 18.71
CA THR A 119 17.50 -0.45 18.77
C THR A 119 18.58 -0.03 19.79
N ASN A 120 18.60 -0.66 20.96
CA ASN A 120 19.53 -0.31 22.04
C ASN A 120 20.99 -0.68 21.72
N GLU A 121 21.20 -1.67 20.86
CA GLU A 121 22.55 -2.08 20.42
C GLU A 121 23.05 -1.18 19.29
N ALA A 122 22.14 -0.75 18.40
CA ALA A 122 22.49 0.06 17.24
C ALA A 122 22.58 1.56 17.54
N ILE A 123 21.85 2.06 18.54
CA ILE A 123 21.76 3.49 18.86
C ILE A 123 22.10 3.73 20.33
N ASN A 124 23.23 4.41 20.57
CA ASN A 124 23.76 4.63 21.92
C ASN A 124 22.81 5.41 22.85
N GLU A 125 21.96 6.28 22.31
CA GLU A 125 21.09 7.17 23.10
C GLU A 125 19.65 7.20 22.56
N VAL A 126 19.02 6.04 22.38
CA VAL A 126 17.58 6.02 22.06
C VAL A 126 16.75 6.51 23.25
N THR A 127 15.83 7.43 22.99
CA THR A 127 14.93 7.94 24.02
C THR A 127 13.84 6.92 24.35
N LYS A 128 13.29 6.99 25.56
CA LYS A 128 12.12 6.17 25.95
C LYS A 128 10.91 6.43 25.05
N GLU A 129 10.76 7.65 24.55
CA GLU A 129 9.70 8.02 23.61
C GLU A 129 9.89 7.29 22.27
N GLU A 130 11.08 7.34 21.68
CA GLU A 130 11.39 6.63 20.43
C GLU A 130 11.18 5.12 20.55
N LEU A 131 11.66 4.49 21.62
CA LEU A 131 11.41 3.06 21.89
C LEU A 131 9.91 2.74 22.00
N SER A 132 9.15 3.61 22.67
CA SER A 132 7.69 3.45 22.79
C SER A 132 7.01 3.55 21.43
N LEU A 133 7.50 4.41 20.54
CA LEU A 133 6.97 4.54 19.19
C LEU A 133 7.33 3.36 18.28
N PHE A 134 8.55 2.80 18.37
CA PHE A 134 8.88 1.54 17.69
C PHE A 134 7.95 0.41 18.12
N LYS A 135 7.68 0.31 19.43
CA LYS A 135 6.73 -0.67 19.96
C LYS A 135 5.31 -0.43 19.43
N LEU A 136 4.84 0.81 19.47
CA LEU A 136 3.51 1.18 18.99
C LEU A 136 3.32 0.85 17.50
N GLN A 137 4.36 1.09 16.69
CA GLN A 137 4.38 0.72 15.27
C GLN A 137 4.26 -0.80 15.05
N LEU A 138 4.96 -1.61 15.85
CA LEU A 138 4.85 -3.07 15.83
C LEU A 138 3.44 -3.55 16.29
N ASP A 139 2.86 -2.90 17.29
CA ASP A 139 1.52 -3.22 17.78
C ASP A 139 0.45 -2.92 16.71
N TRP A 140 0.58 -1.79 16.00
CA TRP A 140 -0.32 -1.44 14.90
C TRP A 140 -0.25 -2.43 13.75
N ILE A 141 0.96 -2.84 13.33
CA ILE A 141 1.08 -3.78 12.22
C ILE A 141 0.58 -5.17 12.60
N SER A 142 0.81 -5.60 13.84
CA SER A 142 0.31 -6.87 14.36
C SER A 142 -1.21 -6.89 14.43
N SER A 143 -1.81 -5.83 14.97
CA SER A 143 -3.27 -5.66 15.01
C SER A 143 -3.90 -5.65 13.61
N HIS A 144 -3.20 -5.06 12.65
CA HIS A 144 -3.66 -5.02 11.26
C HIS A 144 -3.59 -6.38 10.57
N ILE A 145 -2.57 -7.20 10.85
CA ILE A 145 -2.51 -8.59 10.37
C ILE A 145 -3.71 -9.38 10.88
N ASP A 146 -3.99 -9.31 12.19
CA ASP A 146 -5.14 -10.00 12.79
C ASP A 146 -6.45 -9.54 12.14
N LYS A 147 -6.58 -8.24 11.87
CA LYS A 147 -7.75 -7.68 11.21
C LYS A 147 -7.93 -8.18 9.77
N VAL A 148 -6.86 -8.19 8.97
CA VAL A 148 -6.89 -8.69 7.59
C VAL A 148 -7.27 -10.18 7.59
N GLN A 149 -6.68 -10.98 8.47
CA GLN A 149 -7.02 -12.39 8.62
C GLN A 149 -8.50 -12.59 8.97
N ALA A 150 -9.02 -11.80 9.92
CA ALA A 150 -10.42 -11.88 10.34
C ALA A 150 -11.40 -11.48 9.23
N VAL A 151 -11.10 -10.41 8.48
CA VAL A 151 -12.00 -9.88 7.43
C VAL A 151 -12.07 -10.78 6.20
N PHE A 152 -10.98 -11.43 5.85
CA PHE A 152 -10.88 -12.28 4.65
C PHE A 152 -10.88 -13.78 4.96
N CYS A 153 -11.18 -14.17 6.20
CA CYS A 153 -11.29 -15.56 6.67
C CYS A 153 -10.06 -16.41 6.31
N LEU A 154 -8.86 -15.85 6.53
CA LEU A 154 -7.61 -16.51 6.17
C LEU A 154 -7.22 -17.52 7.27
N ASP A 155 -6.90 -18.75 6.88
CA ASP A 155 -6.46 -19.78 7.82
C ASP A 155 -5.11 -19.37 8.44
N ARG A 156 -5.08 -19.26 9.78
CA ARG A 156 -3.90 -18.81 10.54
C ARG A 156 -2.63 -19.62 10.23
N LYS A 157 -2.80 -20.89 9.85
CA LYS A 157 -1.71 -21.82 9.50
C LYS A 157 -0.90 -21.41 8.26
N GLN A 158 -1.47 -20.63 7.33
CA GLN A 158 -0.73 -20.16 6.15
C GLN A 158 0.17 -18.96 6.44
N THR A 159 0.07 -18.37 7.63
CA THR A 159 0.77 -17.11 7.97
C THR A 159 1.97 -17.30 8.92
N GLU A 160 2.08 -18.48 9.56
CA GLU A 160 3.18 -18.80 10.49
C GLU A 160 4.43 -19.37 9.79
N GLU A 161 4.33 -19.69 8.50
CA GLU A 161 5.51 -19.90 7.67
C GLU A 161 6.18 -18.54 7.47
N THR A 162 7.08 -18.17 8.39
CA THR A 162 8.18 -17.26 8.05
C THR A 162 8.76 -17.79 6.75
N PRO A 163 8.69 -17.04 5.63
CA PRO A 163 9.28 -17.50 4.40
C PRO A 163 10.75 -17.79 4.70
N GLU A 164 11.20 -19.03 4.50
CA GLU A 164 12.63 -19.36 4.50
C GLU A 164 13.39 -18.43 3.52
N GLU A 165 12.66 -17.86 2.55
CA GLU A 165 13.07 -16.80 1.62
C GLU A 165 13.39 -15.42 2.25
N LEU A 166 13.04 -15.14 3.52
CA LEU A 166 13.42 -13.87 4.17
C LEU A 166 14.90 -13.81 4.59
N THR A 167 15.62 -14.94 4.50
CA THR A 167 17.09 -14.96 4.71
C THR A 167 17.86 -14.35 3.55
N GLU A 168 17.24 -14.20 2.38
CA GLU A 168 17.79 -13.51 1.23
C GLU A 168 16.91 -12.28 0.93
N LEU A 169 17.32 -11.10 1.40
CA LEU A 169 16.69 -9.82 1.01
C LEU A 169 16.52 -9.77 -0.51
N PRO A 170 15.30 -9.93 -1.06
CA PRO A 170 15.14 -10.04 -2.50
C PRO A 170 15.33 -8.64 -3.09
N ASN A 171 16.25 -8.51 -4.05
CA ASN A 171 16.47 -7.31 -4.86
C ASN A 171 15.26 -6.89 -5.73
N SER A 172 14.05 -7.44 -5.48
CA SER A 172 12.89 -7.37 -6.38
C SER A 172 11.63 -6.74 -5.76
N VAL A 173 11.67 -6.22 -4.52
CA VAL A 173 10.50 -5.64 -3.83
C VAL A 173 9.76 -4.58 -4.66
N PHE A 174 10.41 -3.98 -5.66
CA PHE A 174 9.84 -2.93 -6.52
C PHE A 174 9.58 -3.32 -7.99
N ASN A 175 9.73 -4.59 -8.40
CA ASN A 175 9.58 -4.98 -9.81
C ASN A 175 8.53 -6.08 -10.03
N ASN A 176 7.28 -5.81 -9.63
CA ASN A 176 6.17 -6.74 -9.82
C ASN A 176 5.62 -6.69 -11.27
N LYS A 177 6.43 -7.13 -12.24
CA LYS A 177 6.02 -7.29 -13.66
C LYS A 177 4.90 -8.33 -13.81
N ALA A 178 4.81 -9.30 -12.88
CA ALA A 178 3.80 -10.35 -12.89
C ALA A 178 2.38 -9.81 -12.66
N TYR A 179 2.18 -9.03 -11.60
CA TYR A 179 0.89 -8.40 -11.29
C TYR A 179 0.38 -7.52 -12.44
N ASN A 180 1.27 -6.70 -13.01
CA ASN A 180 0.94 -5.85 -14.16
C ASN A 180 0.52 -6.65 -15.41
N ASN A 181 1.03 -7.86 -15.60
CA ASN A 181 0.67 -8.73 -16.72
C ASN A 181 -0.68 -9.43 -16.51
N ILE A 182 -1.03 -9.77 -15.26
CA ILE A 182 -2.34 -10.35 -14.90
C ILE A 182 -3.45 -9.31 -15.10
N LEU A 183 -3.24 -8.09 -14.60
CA LEU A 183 -4.20 -6.99 -14.76
C LEU A 183 -4.40 -6.55 -16.21
N LYS A 184 -3.35 -6.63 -17.04
CA LYS A 184 -3.49 -6.40 -18.49
C LYS A 184 -4.39 -7.45 -19.14
N LYS A 185 -4.32 -8.72 -18.72
CA LYS A 185 -5.20 -9.79 -19.24
C LYS A 185 -6.66 -9.59 -18.81
N GLU A 186 -6.91 -9.17 -17.57
CA GLU A 186 -8.29 -8.87 -17.12
C GLU A 186 -8.90 -7.69 -17.87
N ASN A 187 -8.14 -6.62 -18.11
CA ASN A 187 -8.59 -5.49 -18.92
C ASN A 187 -8.82 -5.83 -20.41
N LEU A 188 -8.21 -6.90 -20.92
CA LEU A 188 -8.44 -7.44 -22.27
C LEU A 188 -9.62 -8.42 -22.33
N SER A 189 -10.10 -8.91 -21.18
CA SER A 189 -11.20 -9.89 -21.09
C SER A 189 -12.60 -9.26 -20.96
N LYS A 190 -12.69 -7.94 -20.78
CA LYS A 190 -13.95 -7.20 -20.94
C LYS A 190 -14.27 -7.09 -22.43
N ASP A 191 -15.04 -8.06 -22.92
CA ASP A 191 -15.81 -8.09 -24.17
C ASP A 191 -15.17 -7.45 -25.40
N LYS A 192 -14.61 -8.31 -26.27
CA LYS A 192 -14.72 -8.03 -27.71
C LYS A 192 -16.21 -7.99 -28.04
N PRO A 193 -16.74 -6.90 -28.63
CA PRO A 193 -18.09 -6.94 -29.14
C PRO A 193 -18.11 -7.96 -30.28
N THR A 194 -18.80 -9.07 -30.06
CA THR A 194 -19.25 -9.98 -31.11
C THR A 194 -19.89 -9.10 -32.18
N LYS A 195 -19.38 -9.15 -33.43
CA LYS A 195 -19.89 -8.35 -34.55
C LYS A 195 -21.38 -8.64 -34.76
N VAL A 196 -22.25 -7.82 -34.16
CA VAL A 196 -23.66 -7.76 -34.52
C VAL A 196 -23.75 -7.10 -35.89
N LYS A 197 -24.42 -7.77 -36.83
CA LYS A 197 -24.76 -7.22 -38.16
C LYS A 197 -25.37 -5.83 -37.98
N LYS A 198 -24.82 -4.82 -38.68
CA LYS A 198 -25.34 -3.45 -38.73
C LYS A 198 -26.83 -3.47 -39.11
N SER A 199 -27.72 -3.26 -38.14
CA SER A 199 -29.05 -2.75 -38.42
C SER A 199 -28.93 -1.24 -38.72
N LYS A 200 -29.75 -0.76 -39.65
CA LYS A 200 -29.76 0.64 -40.10
C LYS A 200 -29.97 1.55 -38.89
N LYS A 201 -29.12 2.57 -38.74
CA LYS A 201 -29.29 3.64 -37.73
C LYS A 201 -30.66 4.30 -37.94
N ALA A 202 -31.46 4.38 -36.89
CA ALA A 202 -32.55 5.35 -36.84
C ALA A 202 -31.93 6.76 -36.84
N ASN A 203 -32.50 7.67 -37.63
CA ASN A 203 -32.04 9.06 -37.69
C ASN A 203 -32.14 9.69 -36.30
N LEU A 204 -31.12 10.45 -35.90
CA LEU A 204 -31.22 11.30 -34.72
C LEU A 204 -32.38 12.29 -34.93
N PRO A 205 -33.24 12.52 -33.91
CA PRO A 205 -34.22 13.60 -33.97
C PRO A 205 -33.51 14.92 -34.20
N SER A 206 -34.08 15.79 -35.04
CA SER A 206 -33.55 17.14 -35.19
C SER A 206 -33.74 17.91 -33.88
N GLU A 207 -32.94 18.96 -33.64
CA GLU A 207 -33.10 19.79 -32.44
C GLU A 207 -34.54 20.34 -32.30
N GLN A 208 -35.22 20.58 -33.42
CA GLN A 208 -36.62 21.01 -33.43
C GLN A 208 -37.59 19.94 -32.90
N ASP A 209 -37.31 18.66 -33.15
CA ASP A 209 -38.12 17.55 -32.65
C ASP A 209 -37.93 17.34 -31.14
N VAL A 210 -36.72 17.62 -30.63
CA VAL A 210 -36.40 17.53 -29.21
C VAL A 210 -37.06 18.66 -28.42
N ASP A 211 -37.02 19.89 -28.95
CA ASP A 211 -37.65 21.05 -28.32
C ASP A 211 -39.18 20.92 -28.31
N ALA A 212 -39.79 20.45 -29.39
CA ALA A 212 -41.23 20.19 -29.44
C ALA A 212 -41.64 19.13 -28.41
N TYR A 213 -40.85 18.05 -28.28
CA TYR A 213 -41.11 17.00 -27.29
C TYR A 213 -40.96 17.50 -25.85
N LEU A 214 -39.93 18.31 -25.54
CA LEU A 214 -39.75 18.90 -24.21
C LEU A 214 -40.92 19.82 -23.84
N LEU A 215 -41.36 20.67 -24.77
CA LEU A 215 -42.46 21.60 -24.54
C LEU A 215 -43.79 20.87 -24.31
N GLU A 216 -44.04 19.77 -25.01
CA GLU A 216 -45.26 18.99 -24.86
C GLU A 216 -45.22 18.04 -23.64
N ALA A 217 -44.13 17.30 -23.45
CA ALA A 217 -44.04 16.25 -22.44
C ALA A 217 -43.72 16.77 -21.03
N VAL A 218 -42.94 17.86 -20.93
CA VAL A 218 -42.52 18.41 -19.62
C VAL A 218 -43.33 19.64 -19.25
N PHE A 219 -43.63 20.50 -20.22
CA PHE A 219 -44.30 21.78 -19.96
C PHE A 219 -45.80 21.81 -20.28
N GLN A 220 -46.35 20.74 -20.90
CA GLN A 220 -47.77 20.61 -21.29
C GLN A 220 -48.30 21.79 -22.12
N VAL A 221 -47.43 22.47 -22.87
CA VAL A 221 -47.81 23.60 -23.71
C VAL A 221 -48.08 23.08 -25.12
N LYS A 222 -49.30 23.25 -25.63
CA LYS A 222 -49.65 22.93 -27.02
C LYS A 222 -49.27 24.10 -27.92
N LEU A 223 -48.25 23.90 -28.76
CA LEU A 223 -47.93 24.84 -29.83
C LEU A 223 -48.99 24.70 -30.95
N LYS A 224 -49.59 25.82 -31.36
CA LYS A 224 -50.52 25.91 -32.48
C LYS A 224 -49.81 26.44 -33.72
#